data_AF-A0A7S2EVV9-F1
#
_entry.id   AF-A0A7S2EVV9-F1
#
_cell.length_a   1.000
_cell.length_b   1.000
_cell.length_c   1.000
_cell.angle_alpha   90.00
_cell.angle_beta   90.00
_cell.angle_gamma   90.00
#
_symmetry.space_group_name_H-M   'P 1'
#
loop_
_entity.id
_entity.type
_entity.pdbx_description
1 polymer ?
#
loop_
_entity_poly.entity_id
_entity_poly.type
_entity_poly.pdbx_seq_one_letter_code
_entity_poly.pdbx_strand_id
1 'polypeptide(L)'
;GVWIVNVLFAIIALGFYGENTQDLVLANLDNGPYLSALKLLLCIDLLFTFPIVFSSGRQILENALLGGPEQADRDETFPARAAIVAGAVTSCFGLAQIGGFGAVANLVGGVAQGTLAFIMPPAIAVAVAQKQGEDTEGTNLEQYALGLFGVAV
;
A
#
# COMPACT_ATOMS: atom_id res chain seq x y z
N GLY A 1 -17.78 4.89 8.61
CA GLY A 1 -18.46 5.44 7.41
C GLY A 1 -18.01 4.75 6.14
N VAL A 2 -16.72 4.83 5.81
CA VAL A 2 -16.15 4.34 4.54
C VAL A 2 -16.46 2.86 4.26
N TRP A 3 -16.35 1.99 5.27
CA TRP A 3 -16.65 0.56 5.11
C TRP A 3 -18.08 0.28 4.65
N ILE A 4 -19.07 1.05 5.13
CA ILE A 4 -20.49 0.89 4.75
C ILE A 4 -20.67 1.25 3.28
N VAL A 5 -20.06 2.34 2.84
CA VAL A 5 -20.11 2.78 1.44
C VAL A 5 -19.47 1.72 0.52
N ASN A 6 -18.32 1.17 0.92
CA ASN A 6 -17.63 0.13 0.17
C ASN A 6 -18.47 -1.16 0.06
N VAL A 7 -19.08 -1.60 1.17
CA VAL A 7 -19.93 -2.79 1.20
C VAL A 7 -21.20 -2.58 0.37
N LEU A 8 -21.87 -1.43 0.50
CA LEU A 8 -23.06 -1.11 -0.30
C LEU A 8 -22.72 -1.06 -1.79
N PHE A 9 -21.62 -0.41 -2.16
CA PHE A 9 -21.15 -0.37 -3.54
C PHE A 9 -20.87 -1.76 -4.10
N ALA A 10 -20.21 -2.62 -3.32
CA ALA A 10 -19.94 -4.01 -3.72
C ALA A 10 -21.24 -4.82 -3.92
N ILE A 11 -22.22 -4.69 -3.02
CA ILE A 11 -23.51 -5.38 -3.13
C ILE A 11 -24.25 -4.93 -4.40
N ILE A 12 -24.26 -3.62 -4.70
CA ILE A 12 -24.89 -3.08 -5.91
C ILE A 12 -24.19 -3.60 -7.15
N ALA A 13 -22.85 -3.53 -7.21
CA ALA A 13 -22.07 -4.01 -8.36
C ALA A 13 -22.29 -5.50 -8.61
N LEU A 14 -22.24 -6.34 -7.57
CA LEU A 14 -22.52 -7.78 -7.68
C LEU A 14 -23.98 -8.05 -8.09
N GLY A 15 -24.94 -7.26 -7.61
CA GLY A 15 -26.35 -7.40 -8.00
C GLY A 15 -26.63 -7.11 -9.47
N PHE A 16 -25.88 -6.19 -10.09
CA PHE A 16 -26.03 -5.84 -11.52
C PHE A 16 -25.20 -6.73 -12.46
N TYR A 17 -23.95 -7.03 -12.10
CA TYR A 17 -23.01 -7.74 -12.97
C TYR A 17 -22.90 -9.25 -12.71
N GLY A 18 -23.38 -9.70 -11.54
CA GLY A 18 -23.34 -11.12 -11.15
C GLY A 18 -21.92 -11.67 -11.11
N GLU A 19 -21.77 -12.92 -11.55
CA GLU A 19 -20.50 -13.66 -11.57
C GLU A 19 -19.47 -13.11 -12.59
N ASN A 20 -19.87 -12.23 -13.52
CA ASN A 20 -18.98 -11.65 -14.52
C ASN A 20 -18.24 -10.39 -14.03
N THR A 21 -18.40 -10.01 -12.77
CA THR A 21 -17.81 -8.79 -12.19
C THR A 21 -16.28 -8.83 -12.25
N GLN A 22 -15.69 -8.03 -13.13
CA GLN A 22 -14.25 -7.77 -13.18
C GLN A 22 -13.72 -7.05 -11.93
N ASP A 23 -12.45 -7.25 -11.60
CA ASP A 23 -11.71 -6.57 -10.51
C ASP A 23 -11.86 -5.04 -10.53
N LEU A 24 -11.87 -4.47 -11.74
CA LEU A 24 -12.17 -3.07 -11.97
C LEU A 24 -13.61 -2.96 -12.44
N VAL A 25 -14.50 -2.45 -11.58
CA VAL A 25 -15.94 -2.32 -11.89
C VAL A 25 -16.16 -1.50 -13.17
N LEU A 26 -15.30 -0.53 -13.48
CA LEU A 26 -15.33 0.27 -14.72
C LEU A 26 -15.12 -0.57 -15.99
N ALA A 27 -14.51 -1.75 -15.90
CA ALA A 27 -14.35 -2.66 -17.02
C ALA A 27 -15.66 -3.41 -17.35
N ASN A 28 -16.60 -3.48 -16.41
CA ASN A 28 -17.92 -4.09 -16.63
C ASN A 28 -18.95 -3.12 -17.23
N LEU A 29 -18.67 -1.81 -17.24
CA LEU A 29 -19.58 -0.83 -17.83
C LEU A 29 -19.46 -0.84 -19.35
N ASP A 30 -20.60 -0.75 -20.03
CA ASP A 30 -20.65 -0.58 -21.48
C ASP A 30 -19.96 0.74 -21.91
N ASN A 31 -19.33 0.72 -23.08
CA ASN A 31 -18.56 1.85 -23.61
C ASN A 31 -19.48 3.03 -24.01
N GLY A 32 -19.93 3.79 -23.02
CA GLY A 32 -20.66 5.05 -23.17
C GLY A 32 -19.79 6.30 -22.95
N PRO A 33 -20.26 7.49 -23.36
CA PRO A 33 -19.52 8.75 -23.18
C PRO A 33 -19.22 9.06 -21.70
N TYR A 34 -20.10 8.66 -20.79
CA TYR A 34 -19.90 8.80 -19.34
C TYR A 34 -18.78 7.90 -18.81
N LEU A 35 -18.62 6.69 -19.34
CA LEU A 35 -17.54 5.79 -18.95
C LEU A 35 -16.18 6.35 -19.39
N SER A 36 -16.10 6.90 -20.59
CA SER A 36 -14.90 7.57 -21.09
C SER A 36 -14.53 8.78 -20.22
N ALA A 37 -15.52 9.60 -19.82
CA ALA A 37 -15.29 10.72 -18.92
C ALA A 37 -14.78 10.26 -17.54
N LEU A 38 -15.34 9.18 -16.98
CA LEU A 38 -14.91 8.61 -15.70
C LEU A 38 -13.48 8.06 -15.76
N LYS A 39 -13.13 7.32 -16.83
CA LYS A 39 -11.77 6.82 -17.06
C LYS A 39 -10.77 7.98 -17.20
N LEU A 40 -11.15 9.06 -17.87
CA LEU A 40 -10.33 10.25 -18.03
C LEU A 40 -10.13 10.95 -16.68
N LEU A 41 -11.19 11.12 -15.89
CA LEU A 41 -11.12 11.70 -14.54
C LEU A 41 -10.22 10.88 -13.61
N LEU A 42 -10.31 9.54 -13.67
CA LEU A 42 -9.42 8.63 -12.94
C LEU A 42 -7.96 8.76 -13.40
N CYS A 43 -7.72 8.90 -14.71
CA CYS A 43 -6.39 9.13 -15.25
C CYS A 43 -5.79 10.47 -14.77
N ILE A 44 -6.60 11.53 -14.75
CA ILE A 44 -6.20 12.84 -14.20
C ILE A 44 -5.88 12.72 -12.71
N ASP A 45 -6.74 12.07 -11.94
CA ASP A 45 -6.53 11.83 -10.51
C ASP A 45 -5.20 11.08 -10.28
N LEU A 46 -4.96 10.01 -11.03
CA LEU A 46 -3.73 9.23 -10.93
C LEU A 46 -2.49 10.06 -11.32
N LEU A 47 -2.60 10.91 -12.33
CA LEU A 47 -1.51 11.79 -12.78
C LEU A 47 -1.09 12.78 -11.68
N PHE A 48 -2.03 13.23 -10.83
CA PHE A 48 -1.72 14.10 -9.70
C PHE A 48 -1.35 13.34 -8.44
N THR A 49 -2.01 12.23 -8.14
CA THR A 49 -1.75 11.42 -6.95
C THR A 49 -0.41 10.70 -7.03
N PHE A 50 -0.03 10.17 -8.20
CA PHE A 50 1.23 9.45 -8.39
C PHE A 50 2.48 10.24 -7.95
N PRO A 51 2.74 11.47 -8.45
CA PRO A 51 3.93 12.21 -8.03
C PRO A 51 3.90 12.61 -6.55
N ILE A 52 2.71 12.87 -5.99
CA ILE A 52 2.56 13.20 -4.56
C ILE A 52 2.99 12.00 -3.70
N VAL A 53 2.44 10.82 -3.97
CA VAL A 53 2.76 9.59 -3.24
C VAL A 53 4.21 9.17 -3.48
N PHE A 54 4.68 9.26 -4.72
CA PHE A 54 6.05 8.90 -5.09
C PHE A 54 7.09 9.79 -4.40
N SER A 55 6.81 11.10 -4.27
CA SER A 55 7.69 12.04 -3.56
C SER A 55 7.87 11.68 -2.09
N SER A 56 6.78 11.36 -1.39
CA SER A 56 6.83 10.93 0.02
C SER A 56 7.51 9.57 0.17
N GLY A 57 7.21 8.61 -0.72
CA GLY A 57 7.85 7.30 -0.73
C GLY A 57 9.36 7.37 -0.94
N ARG A 58 9.81 8.20 -1.89
CA ARG A 58 11.23 8.50 -2.13
C ARG A 58 11.91 9.00 -0.86
N GLN A 59 11.34 9.98 -0.17
CA GLN A 59 11.96 10.56 1.03
C GLN A 59 12.10 9.54 2.16
N ILE A 60 11.07 8.71 2.38
CA ILE A 60 11.11 7.63 3.36
C ILE A 60 12.20 6.62 3.00
N LEU A 61 12.28 6.23 1.72
CA LEU A 61 13.25 5.25 1.24
C LEU A 61 14.69 5.80 1.29
N GLU A 62 14.88 7.07 0.94
CA GLU A 62 16.16 7.77 1.08
C GLU A 62 16.62 7.81 2.54
N ASN A 63 15.73 8.20 3.47
CA ASN A 63 16.05 8.23 4.90
C ASN A 63 16.37 6.82 5.45
N ALA A 64 15.66 5.79 4.97
CA ALA A 64 15.86 4.42 5.42
C ALA A 64 17.17 3.80 4.88
N LEU A 65 17.56 4.12 3.64
CA LEU A 65 18.73 3.52 2.97
C LEU A 65 20.03 4.31 3.13
N LEU A 66 19.96 5.64 3.11
CA LEU A 66 21.15 6.51 3.12
C LEU A 66 21.44 7.11 4.50
N GLY A 67 20.58 6.85 5.50
CA GLY A 67 20.66 7.51 6.80
C GLY A 67 20.18 8.97 6.73
N GLY A 68 20.02 9.58 7.91
CA GLY A 68 19.48 10.93 8.05
C GLY A 68 20.28 12.01 7.29
N PRO A 69 19.72 13.22 7.13
CA PRO A 69 20.29 14.30 6.33
C PRO A 69 21.68 14.81 6.76
N GLU A 70 22.20 14.36 7.92
CA GLU A 70 23.51 14.77 8.47
C GLU A 70 24.72 13.98 7.92
N GLN A 71 24.52 12.85 7.21
CA GLN A 71 25.63 12.00 6.71
C GLN A 71 25.79 11.99 5.18
N ALA A 72 24.99 12.77 4.47
CA ALA A 72 25.01 12.83 3.01
C ALA A 72 26.11 13.78 2.49
N ASP A 73 27.29 13.25 2.24
CA ASP A 73 28.26 13.91 1.36
C ASP A 73 27.60 14.15 0.00
N ARG A 74 27.59 15.42 -0.44
CA ARG A 74 26.70 15.91 -1.51
C ARG A 74 27.05 15.39 -2.91
N ASP A 75 28.24 14.84 -3.11
CA ASP A 75 28.74 14.42 -4.43
C ASP A 75 28.46 12.93 -4.74
N GLU A 76 28.39 12.05 -3.73
CA GLU A 76 28.12 10.60 -3.92
C GLU A 76 26.63 10.25 -3.83
N THR A 77 25.77 11.18 -3.40
CA THR A 77 24.34 10.91 -3.15
C THR A 77 23.43 11.07 -4.36
N PHE A 78 23.86 11.78 -5.41
CA PHE A 78 23.09 11.90 -6.66
C PHE A 78 22.85 10.55 -7.38
N PRO A 79 23.87 9.70 -7.61
CA PRO A 79 23.65 8.39 -8.21
C PRO A 79 22.81 7.47 -7.32
N ALA A 80 22.98 7.54 -5.99
CA ALA A 80 22.20 6.74 -5.06
C ALA A 80 20.71 7.11 -5.08
N ARG A 81 20.39 8.41 -5.10
CA ARG A 81 19.00 8.89 -5.23
C ARG A 81 18.38 8.51 -6.57
N ALA A 82 19.15 8.61 -7.66
CA ALA A 82 18.70 8.16 -8.97
C ALA A 82 18.45 6.65 -9.01
N ALA A 83 19.29 5.84 -8.34
CA ALA A 83 19.11 4.40 -8.23
C ALA A 83 17.85 4.03 -7.43
N ILE A 84 17.55 4.76 -6.34
CA ILE A 84 16.33 4.57 -5.55
C ILE A 84 15.08 4.84 -6.40
N VAL A 85 15.06 5.97 -7.12
CA VAL A 85 13.96 6.34 -8.03
C VAL A 85 13.82 5.32 -9.16
N ALA A 86 14.93 4.94 -9.80
CA ALA A 86 14.93 3.94 -10.87
C ALA A 86 14.44 2.58 -10.37
N GLY A 87 14.86 2.16 -9.17
CA GLY A 87 14.38 0.93 -8.53
C GLY A 87 12.88 0.97 -8.26
N ALA A 88 12.38 2.06 -7.68
CA ALA A 88 10.96 2.25 -7.42
C ALA A 88 10.12 2.22 -8.72
N VAL A 89 10.54 2.95 -9.76
CA VAL A 89 9.86 2.95 -11.07
C VAL A 89 9.92 1.57 -11.72
N THR A 90 11.06 0.88 -11.66
CA THR A 90 11.23 -0.47 -12.22
C THR A 90 10.32 -1.48 -11.51
N SER A 91 10.20 -1.39 -10.18
CA SER A 91 9.29 -2.23 -9.41
C SER A 91 7.82 -1.97 -9.78
N CYS A 92 7.43 -0.69 -9.94
CA CYS A 92 6.10 -0.31 -10.37
C CYS A 92 5.79 -0.83 -11.78
N PHE A 93 6.77 -0.75 -12.69
CA PHE A 93 6.64 -1.28 -14.04
C PHE A 93 6.51 -2.81 -14.02
N GLY A 94 7.28 -3.52 -13.18
CA GLY A 94 7.18 -4.96 -13.01
C GLY A 94 5.79 -5.39 -12.49
N LEU A 95 5.27 -4.68 -11.49
CA LEU A 95 3.92 -4.93 -10.96
C LEU A 95 2.83 -4.65 -12.01
N ALA A 96 3.01 -3.65 -12.87
CA ALA A 96 2.08 -3.35 -13.95
C ALA A 96 1.96 -4.51 -14.98
N GLN A 97 2.99 -5.34 -15.13
CA GLN A 97 2.97 -6.49 -16.04
C GLN A 97 2.18 -7.69 -15.50
N ILE A 98 1.93 -7.76 -14.18
CA ILE A 98 1.29 -8.92 -13.55
C ILE A 98 -0.17 -9.09 -14.00
N GLY A 99 -0.80 -8.05 -14.56
CA GLY A 99 -2.10 -8.16 -15.22
C GLY A 99 -3.23 -8.54 -14.25
N GLY A 100 -3.95 -7.55 -13.74
CA GLY A 100 -5.04 -7.78 -12.80
C GLY A 100 -4.98 -6.76 -11.68
N PHE A 101 -5.84 -5.74 -11.78
CA PHE A 101 -5.92 -4.68 -10.77
C PHE A 101 -6.21 -5.25 -9.38
N GLY A 102 -7.07 -6.27 -9.28
CA GLY A 102 -7.42 -6.91 -8.02
C GLY A 102 -6.26 -7.66 -7.39
N ALA A 103 -5.48 -8.39 -8.20
CA ALA A 103 -4.30 -9.10 -7.71
C ALA A 103 -3.25 -8.14 -7.12
N VAL A 104 -2.93 -7.05 -7.83
CA VAL A 104 -1.97 -6.05 -7.34
C VAL A 104 -2.52 -5.31 -6.11
N ALA A 105 -3.80 -4.94 -6.11
CA ALA A 105 -4.45 -4.27 -4.98
C ALA A 105 -4.49 -5.16 -3.73
N ASN A 106 -4.81 -6.45 -3.88
CA ASN A 106 -4.82 -7.41 -2.77
C ASN A 106 -3.41 -7.68 -2.25
N LEU A 107 -2.41 -7.77 -3.12
CA LEU A 107 -1.02 -7.95 -2.70
C LEU A 107 -0.51 -6.74 -1.91
N VAL A 108 -0.71 -5.53 -2.43
CA VAL A 108 -0.27 -4.30 -1.76
C VAL A 108 -1.05 -4.07 -0.47
N GLY A 109 -2.37 -4.27 -0.50
CA GLY A 109 -3.24 -4.16 0.68
C GLY A 109 -2.86 -5.19 1.74
N GLY A 110 -2.73 -6.46 1.38
CA GLY A 110 -2.35 -7.53 2.30
C GLY A 110 -0.97 -7.28 2.91
N VAL A 111 0.06 -7.11 2.08
CA VAL A 111 1.44 -6.98 2.55
C VAL A 111 1.69 -5.64 3.24
N ALA A 112 1.43 -4.52 2.57
CA ALA A 112 1.78 -3.21 3.12
C ALA A 112 0.82 -2.79 4.23
N GLN A 113 -0.50 -2.87 3.99
CA GLN A 113 -1.49 -2.49 5.01
C GLN A 113 -1.55 -3.52 6.14
N GLY A 114 -1.45 -4.82 5.84
CA GLY A 114 -1.43 -5.86 6.87
C GLY A 114 -0.22 -5.76 7.79
N THR A 115 0.99 -5.52 7.24
CA THR A 115 2.19 -5.32 8.08
C THR A 115 2.04 -4.09 8.98
N LEU A 116 1.55 -2.96 8.44
CA LEU A 116 1.38 -1.73 9.22
C LEU A 116 0.24 -1.83 10.25
N ALA A 117 -0.82 -2.58 9.95
CA ALA A 117 -1.99 -2.70 10.83
C ALA A 117 -1.81 -3.76 11.93
N PHE A 118 -1.15 -4.88 11.62
CA PHE A 118 -1.10 -6.03 12.52
C PHE A 118 0.28 -6.34 13.08
N ILE A 119 1.37 -6.08 12.33
CA ILE A 119 2.74 -6.43 12.76
C ILE A 119 3.42 -5.26 13.47
N MET A 120 3.28 -4.04 12.93
CA MET A 120 3.96 -2.87 13.47
C MET A 120 3.48 -2.49 14.89
N PRO A 121 2.18 -2.46 15.23
CA PRO A 121 1.73 -2.10 16.58
C PRO A 121 2.25 -3.01 17.70
N PRO A 122 2.19 -4.36 17.60
CA PRO A 122 2.76 -5.22 18.63
C PRO A 122 4.29 -5.14 18.67
N ALA A 123 4.97 -5.00 17.53
CA ALA A 123 6.42 -4.85 17.49
C ALA A 123 6.89 -3.60 18.26
N ILE A 124 6.18 -2.47 18.10
CA ILE A 124 6.47 -1.24 18.84
C ILE A 124 6.17 -1.43 20.33
N ALA A 125 5.05 -2.05 20.68
CA ALA A 125 4.68 -2.29 22.08
C ALA A 125 5.73 -3.14 22.82
N VAL A 126 6.22 -4.22 22.19
CA VAL A 126 7.29 -5.06 22.76
C VAL A 126 8.61 -4.29 22.86
N ALA A 127 8.99 -3.55 21.81
CA ALA A 127 10.24 -2.77 21.81
C ALA A 127 10.24 -1.67 22.89
N VAL A 128 9.08 -1.09 23.20
CA VAL A 128 8.93 -0.11 24.29
C VAL A 128 8.96 -0.80 25.67
N ALA A 129 8.24 -1.91 25.84
CA ALA A 129 8.21 -2.66 27.11
C ALA A 129 9.61 -3.18 27.51
N GLN A 130 10.39 -3.69 26.53
CA GLN A 130 11.77 -4.11 26.76
C GLN A 130 12.69 -2.97 27.24
N LYS A 131 12.45 -1.73 26.77
CA LYS A 131 13.19 -0.55 27.23
C LYS A 131 12.78 -0.08 28.61
N GLN A 132 11.52 -0.32 29.02
CA GLN A 132 11.01 0.03 30.35
C GLN A 132 11.27 -1.04 31.41
N GLY A 133 11.67 -2.24 31.04
CA GLY A 133 12.03 -3.31 31.98
C GLY A 133 10.81 -3.94 32.68
N GLU A 134 9.62 -3.86 32.08
CA GLU A 134 8.40 -4.49 32.61
C GLU A 134 8.28 -5.95 32.12
N ASP A 135 8.33 -6.92 33.04
CA ASP A 135 8.06 -8.34 32.77
C ASP A 135 6.57 -8.52 32.45
N THR A 136 6.24 -8.52 31.15
CA THR A 136 4.85 -8.56 30.68
C THR A 136 4.44 -9.97 30.25
N GLU A 137 4.34 -10.92 31.18
CA GLU A 137 3.97 -12.32 30.87
C GLU A 137 2.55 -12.48 30.29
N GLY A 138 1.63 -11.55 30.58
CA GLY A 138 0.21 -11.63 30.14
C GLY A 138 -0.10 -11.08 28.75
N THR A 139 0.68 -10.11 28.24
CA THR A 139 0.45 -9.48 26.91
C THR A 139 1.16 -10.20 25.77
N ASN A 140 2.12 -11.08 26.09
CA ASN A 140 2.88 -11.83 25.11
C ASN A 140 1.98 -12.70 24.22
N LEU A 141 0.96 -13.37 24.78
CA LEU A 141 0.11 -14.27 23.99
C LEU A 141 -0.76 -13.53 22.98
N GLU A 142 -1.31 -12.38 23.36
CA GLU A 142 -2.14 -11.55 22.46
C GLU A 142 -1.30 -10.88 21.38
N GLN A 143 -0.10 -10.40 21.72
CA GLN A 143 0.83 -9.79 20.76
C GLN A 143 1.45 -10.81 19.80
N TYR A 144 1.78 -12.02 20.26
CA TYR A 144 2.19 -13.12 19.40
C TYR A 144 1.03 -13.61 18.52
N ALA A 145 -0.20 -13.70 19.04
CA ALA A 145 -1.36 -14.07 18.23
C ALA A 145 -1.66 -13.02 17.15
N LEU A 146 -1.53 -11.72 17.46
CA LEU A 146 -1.69 -10.64 16.48
C LEU A 146 -0.60 -10.65 15.42
N GLY A 147 0.66 -10.89 15.82
CA GLY A 147 1.79 -11.03 14.90
C GLY A 147 1.68 -12.25 14.00
N LEU A 148 1.23 -13.39 14.54
CA LEU A 148 1.02 -14.63 13.78
C LEU A 148 -0.19 -14.51 12.83
N PHE A 149 -1.26 -13.80 13.25
CA PHE A 149 -2.36 -13.43 12.37
C PHE A 149 -1.89 -12.49 11.24
N GLY A 150 -1.04 -11.50 11.55
CA GLY A 150 -0.45 -10.60 10.55
C GLY A 150 0.50 -11.28 9.56
N VAL A 151 1.12 -12.41 9.93
CA VAL A 151 1.95 -13.24 9.02
C VAL A 151 1.11 -14.21 8.18
N ALA A 152 -0.08 -14.58 8.66
CA ALA A 152 -0.98 -15.49 7.97
C ALA A 152 -1.88 -14.82 6.91
N VAL A 153 -2.04 -13.49 6.98
CA VAL A 153 -2.78 -12.63 6.03
C VAL A 153 -1.86 -12.18 4.91
#